data_AF-A0A1C6CAA2-F1
#
_entry.id   AF-A0A1C6CAA2-F1
#
_cell.length_a   1.000
_cell.length_b   1.000
_cell.length_c   1.000
_cell.angle_alpha   90.00
_cell.angle_beta   90.00
_cell.angle_gamma   90.00
#
_symmetry.space_group_name_H-M   'P 1'
#
loop_
_entity.id
_entity.type
_entity.pdbx_description
1 polymer ?
#
loop_
_entity_poly.entity_id
_entity_poly.type
_entity_poly.pdbx_seq_one_letter_code
_entity_poly.pdbx_strand_id
1 'polypeptide(L)'
;MRSITQHYEGKNIYTRPLQGKPYYRNSGIIYAVDRSGNKYSVARVDLERFDDQNFQYVFTPDWDTIDSLPTSIFQGIHGLDMSMRLERYYRVNMMPYFISERTPSEKREDLWELLEEVGLDYYDRFEWLLRTNMRCGTDNLIVERADAAQN
;
A
#
# COMPACT_ATOMS: atom_id res chain seq x y z
N MET A 1 1.31 -7.95 23.88
CA MET A 1 1.56 -8.18 22.45
C MET A 1 0.67 -9.31 21.97
N ARG A 2 -0.12 -9.08 20.90
CA ARG A 2 -0.87 -10.16 20.23
C ARG A 2 0.05 -10.88 19.25
N SER A 3 -0.04 -12.19 19.18
CA SER A 3 0.76 -13.01 18.26
C SER A 3 0.57 -12.56 16.81
N ILE A 4 1.67 -12.57 16.05
CA ILE A 4 1.68 -12.29 14.61
C ILE A 4 1.59 -13.61 13.85
N THR A 5 0.72 -13.67 12.86
CA THR A 5 0.53 -14.83 11.98
C THR A 5 1.55 -14.76 10.83
N GLN A 6 2.62 -15.55 10.91
CA GLN A 6 3.74 -15.53 9.96
C GLN A 6 3.47 -16.33 8.68
N HIS A 7 2.67 -17.40 8.78
CA HIS A 7 2.45 -18.35 7.68
C HIS A 7 0.98 -18.39 7.27
N TYR A 8 0.60 -17.48 6.38
CA TYR A 8 -0.72 -17.47 5.76
C TYR A 8 -0.60 -17.68 4.25
N GLU A 9 -1.09 -18.81 3.76
CA GLU A 9 -0.95 -19.23 2.35
C GLU A 9 -1.92 -18.53 1.39
N GLY A 10 -2.77 -17.63 1.89
CA GLY A 10 -3.87 -17.07 1.11
C GLY A 10 -5.10 -17.97 1.09
N LYS A 11 -6.28 -17.39 0.95
CA LYS A 11 -7.56 -18.13 0.83
C LYS A 11 -7.90 -18.46 -0.62
N ASN A 12 -7.33 -17.74 -1.57
CA ASN A 12 -7.66 -17.81 -2.99
C ASN A 12 -6.53 -17.23 -3.86
N ILE A 13 -6.71 -17.26 -5.18
CA ILE A 13 -5.75 -16.77 -6.17
C ILE A 13 -5.36 -15.30 -6.02
N TYR A 14 -6.19 -14.47 -5.37
CA TYR A 14 -5.92 -13.04 -5.18
C TYR A 14 -5.13 -12.74 -3.90
N THR A 15 -4.96 -13.73 -3.02
CA THR A 15 -4.31 -13.58 -1.71
C THR A 15 -3.20 -14.59 -1.46
N ARG A 16 -3.03 -15.55 -2.36
CA ARG A 16 -1.92 -16.51 -2.36
C ARG A 16 -0.71 -15.88 -3.04
N PRO A 17 0.45 -15.79 -2.38
CA PRO A 17 1.62 -15.12 -2.96
C PRO A 17 2.10 -15.80 -4.24
N LEU A 18 2.50 -14.98 -5.21
CA LEU A 18 3.20 -15.44 -6.41
C LEU A 18 4.53 -16.09 -6.02
N GLN A 19 4.94 -17.07 -6.81
CA GLN A 19 6.19 -17.80 -6.62
C GLN A 19 7.26 -17.24 -7.56
N GLY A 20 8.53 -17.42 -7.19
CA GLY A 20 9.68 -16.92 -7.96
C GLY A 20 10.19 -15.57 -7.47
N LYS A 21 11.11 -14.98 -8.24
CA LYS A 21 11.76 -13.70 -7.90
C LYS A 21 11.16 -12.59 -8.76
N PRO A 22 10.66 -11.49 -8.17
CA PRO A 22 10.22 -10.36 -8.97
C PRO A 22 11.40 -9.69 -9.68
N TYR A 23 11.24 -9.32 -10.95
CA TYR A 23 12.26 -8.57 -11.70
C TYR A 23 12.25 -7.08 -11.35
N TYR A 24 11.13 -6.59 -10.80
CA TYR A 24 10.92 -5.20 -10.42
C TYR A 24 10.19 -5.12 -9.09
N ARG A 25 10.64 -4.18 -8.24
CA ARG A 25 9.96 -3.79 -7.01
C ARG A 25 9.94 -2.27 -6.89
N ASN A 26 8.77 -1.71 -6.60
CA ASN A 26 8.60 -0.34 -6.15
C ASN A 26 7.98 -0.36 -4.76
N SER A 27 8.35 0.57 -3.89
CA SER A 27 8.04 0.48 -2.47
C SER A 27 7.58 1.81 -1.91
N GLY A 28 6.56 1.74 -1.04
CA GLY A 28 6.07 2.87 -0.26
C GLY A 28 5.94 2.53 1.22
N ILE A 29 6.05 3.53 2.07
CA ILE A 29 5.71 3.46 3.50
C ILE A 29 4.37 4.15 3.70
N ILE A 30 3.42 3.42 4.28
CA ILE A 30 2.12 3.91 4.69
C ILE A 30 2.28 4.55 6.07
N TYR A 31 1.98 5.84 6.16
CA TYR A 31 1.98 6.59 7.40
C TYR A 31 0.56 6.94 7.83
N ALA A 32 0.25 6.72 9.11
CA ALA A 32 -0.86 7.40 9.76
C ALA A 32 -0.41 8.79 10.20
N VAL A 33 -1.20 9.82 9.90
CA VAL A 33 -0.87 11.22 10.22
C VAL A 33 -1.83 11.78 11.25
N ASP A 34 -1.33 12.20 12.41
CA ASP A 34 -2.19 12.81 13.43
C ASP A 34 -2.58 14.27 13.08
N ARG A 35 -3.40 14.88 13.94
CA ARG A 35 -3.88 16.26 13.77
C ARG A 35 -2.77 17.31 13.87
N SER A 36 -1.65 16.97 14.51
CA SER A 36 -0.46 17.82 14.64
C SER A 36 0.51 17.65 13.47
N GLY A 37 0.23 16.73 12.55
CA GLY A 37 1.07 16.43 11.39
C GLY A 37 2.18 15.41 11.66
N ASN A 38 2.22 14.79 12.85
CA ASN A 38 3.19 13.73 13.12
C ASN A 38 2.83 12.48 12.31
N LYS A 39 3.86 11.82 11.78
CA LYS A 39 3.72 10.62 10.96
C LYS A 39 4.16 9.38 11.74
N TYR A 40 3.38 8.32 11.64
CA TYR A 40 3.68 7.02 12.26
C TYR A 40 3.65 5.95 11.18
N SER A 41 4.76 5.23 10.98
CA SER A 41 4.87 4.17 9.98
C SER A 41 4.01 2.99 10.40
N VAL A 42 2.91 2.73 9.70
CA VAL A 42 1.98 1.63 10.05
C VAL A 42 2.12 0.43 9.14
N ALA A 43 2.66 0.58 7.93
CA ALA A 43 2.94 -0.53 7.04
C ALA A 43 3.91 -0.12 5.93
N ARG A 44 4.61 -1.09 5.35
CA ARG A 44 5.20 -0.98 4.01
C ARG A 44 4.25 -1.57 2.98
N VAL A 45 4.22 -1.01 1.77
CA VAL A 45 3.56 -1.60 0.60
C VAL A 45 4.56 -1.72 -0.54
N ASP A 46 4.73 -2.92 -1.06
CA ASP A 46 5.58 -3.21 -2.21
C ASP A 46 4.72 -3.61 -3.41
N LEU A 47 4.96 -2.99 -4.57
CA LEU A 47 4.50 -3.47 -5.88
C LEU A 47 5.61 -4.32 -6.49
N GLU A 48 5.32 -5.59 -6.73
CA GLU A 48 6.24 -6.55 -7.34
C GLU A 48 5.72 -7.01 -8.70
N ARG A 49 6.61 -7.10 -9.70
CA ARG A 49 6.30 -7.60 -11.04
C ARG A 49 7.18 -8.79 -11.40
N PHE A 50 6.59 -9.75 -12.11
CA PHE A 50 7.18 -11.05 -12.46
C PHE A 50 7.20 -11.24 -13.98
N ASP A 51 8.13 -12.07 -14.47
CA ASP A 51 8.43 -12.22 -15.91
C ASP A 51 7.23 -12.73 -16.72
N ASP A 52 6.30 -13.43 -16.08
CA ASP A 52 5.05 -13.93 -16.66
C ASP A 52 3.93 -12.88 -16.73
N GLN A 53 4.28 -11.59 -16.56
CA GLN A 53 3.39 -10.44 -16.51
C GLN A 53 2.47 -10.37 -15.27
N ASN A 54 2.59 -11.32 -14.34
CA ASN A 54 1.89 -11.23 -13.07
C ASN A 54 2.50 -10.15 -12.18
N PHE A 55 1.68 -9.62 -11.28
CA PHE A 55 2.12 -8.65 -10.27
C PHE A 55 1.41 -8.90 -8.94
N GLN A 56 2.00 -8.42 -7.86
CA GLN A 56 1.35 -8.41 -6.56
C GLN A 56 1.69 -7.17 -5.76
N TYR A 57 0.75 -6.78 -4.90
CA TYR A 57 1.03 -5.87 -3.80
C TYR A 57 1.25 -6.66 -2.52
N VAL A 58 2.32 -6.33 -1.79
CA VAL A 58 2.65 -6.93 -0.50
C VAL A 58 2.58 -5.84 0.56
N PHE A 59 1.58 -5.91 1.44
CA PHE A 59 1.51 -5.04 2.61
C PHE A 59 2.16 -5.73 3.79
N THR A 60 3.15 -5.08 4.39
CA THR A 60 3.87 -5.57 5.58
C THR A 60 3.58 -4.60 6.72
N PRO A 61 2.60 -4.89 7.61
CA PRO A 61 2.26 -4.00 8.71
C PRO A 61 3.36 -3.92 9.76
N ASP A 62 3.56 -2.73 10.31
CA ASP A 62 4.36 -2.51 11.51
C ASP A 62 3.44 -2.66 12.73
N TRP A 63 3.37 -3.88 13.26
CA TRP A 63 2.50 -4.20 14.38
C TRP A 63 2.90 -3.51 15.69
N ASP A 64 4.17 -3.19 15.87
CA ASP A 64 4.66 -2.51 17.07
C ASP A 64 4.16 -1.07 17.07
N THR A 65 4.29 -0.38 15.94
CA THR A 65 3.72 0.96 15.76
C THR A 65 2.20 0.91 15.85
N ILE A 66 1.53 0.01 15.12
CA ILE A 66 0.06 -0.10 15.10
C ILE A 66 -0.50 -0.33 16.52
N ASP A 67 0.09 -1.24 17.30
CA ASP A 67 -0.40 -1.57 18.64
C ASP A 67 -0.25 -0.40 19.64
N SER A 68 0.63 0.56 19.35
CA SER A 68 0.84 1.76 20.16
C SER A 68 -0.13 2.91 19.81
N LEU A 69 -0.75 2.87 18.64
CA LEU A 69 -1.59 3.97 18.14
C LEU A 69 -3.04 3.85 18.63
N PRO A 70 -3.67 4.97 19.06
CA PRO A 70 -5.09 4.98 19.34
C PRO A 70 -5.90 4.85 18.05
N THR A 71 -7.12 4.30 18.16
CA THR A 71 -8.03 4.15 17.02
C THR A 71 -8.45 5.48 16.39
N SER A 72 -8.33 6.58 17.12
CA SER A 72 -8.52 7.94 16.60
C SER A 72 -7.45 8.37 15.60
N ILE A 73 -6.28 7.71 15.60
CA ILE A 73 -5.18 7.94 14.65
C ILE A 73 -5.11 6.81 13.61
N PHE A 74 -5.40 5.57 13.97
CA PHE A 74 -5.32 4.45 13.02
C PHE A 74 -6.51 3.49 13.17
N GLN A 75 -7.32 3.36 12.12
CA GLN A 75 -8.51 2.50 12.11
C GLN A 75 -8.32 1.20 11.32
N GLY A 76 -7.17 1.04 10.67
CA GLY A 76 -6.87 -0.07 9.76
C GLY A 76 -6.53 0.41 8.35
N ILE A 77 -6.17 -0.55 7.49
CA ILE A 77 -5.88 -0.30 6.07
C ILE A 77 -7.04 -0.89 5.27
N HIS A 78 -7.65 -0.06 4.42
CA HIS A 78 -8.83 -0.46 3.65
C HIS A 78 -8.58 -1.68 2.77
N GLY A 79 -9.51 -2.62 2.84
CA GLY A 79 -9.43 -3.89 2.13
C GLY A 79 -8.53 -4.92 2.78
N LEU A 80 -7.86 -4.65 3.92
CA LEU A 80 -7.10 -5.64 4.69
C LEU A 80 -7.83 -6.04 5.98
N ASP A 81 -7.95 -7.35 6.23
CA ASP A 81 -8.46 -7.84 7.52
C ASP A 81 -7.35 -7.83 8.58
N MET A 82 -7.19 -6.68 9.22
CA MET A 82 -6.17 -6.45 10.25
C MET A 82 -6.37 -7.32 11.50
N SER A 83 -7.55 -7.91 11.70
CA SER A 83 -7.81 -8.80 12.85
C SER A 83 -7.01 -10.11 12.77
N MET A 84 -6.64 -10.53 11.56
CA MET A 84 -5.82 -11.72 11.31
C MET A 84 -4.36 -11.57 11.77
N ARG A 85 -3.90 -10.33 12.01
CA ARG A 85 -2.51 -10.00 12.37
C ARG A 85 -1.46 -10.69 11.51
N LEU A 86 -1.60 -10.64 10.19
CA LEU A 86 -0.63 -11.28 9.30
C LEU A 86 0.68 -10.50 9.26
N GLU A 87 1.80 -11.21 9.11
CA GLU A 87 3.08 -10.58 8.80
C GLU A 87 3.04 -9.90 7.42
N ARG A 88 2.39 -10.54 6.45
CA ARG A 88 2.23 -10.01 5.09
C ARG A 88 0.81 -10.25 4.56
N TYR A 89 0.25 -9.22 3.91
CA TYR A 89 -1.00 -9.30 3.17
C TYR A 89 -0.72 -9.15 1.68
N TYR A 90 -1.14 -10.15 0.90
CA TYR A 90 -0.92 -10.17 -0.56
C TYR A 90 -2.18 -9.77 -1.31
N ARG A 91 -2.03 -8.97 -2.37
CA ARG A 91 -3.06 -8.71 -3.38
C ARG A 91 -2.46 -9.01 -4.75
N VAL A 92 -2.83 -10.14 -5.32
CA VAL A 92 -2.26 -10.68 -6.57
C VAL A 92 -3.13 -10.33 -7.76
N ASN A 93 -2.50 -9.81 -8.81
CA ASN A 93 -3.12 -9.45 -10.09
C ASN A 93 -4.38 -8.57 -9.97
N MET A 94 -4.43 -7.75 -8.93
CA MET A 94 -5.55 -6.85 -8.68
C MET A 94 -5.08 -5.55 -8.05
N MET A 95 -5.81 -4.46 -8.30
CA MET A 95 -5.60 -3.19 -7.62
C MET A 95 -6.19 -3.24 -6.21
N PRO A 96 -5.40 -3.00 -5.14
CA PRO A 96 -5.91 -2.92 -3.77
C PRO A 96 -6.89 -1.74 -3.60
N TYR A 97 -7.94 -1.94 -2.81
CA TYR A 97 -8.88 -0.86 -2.46
C TYR A 97 -8.17 0.38 -1.91
N PHE A 98 -7.24 0.18 -0.97
CA PHE A 98 -6.40 1.23 -0.41
C PHE A 98 -5.77 2.15 -1.47
N ILE A 99 -5.21 1.61 -2.55
CA ILE A 99 -4.61 2.40 -3.63
C ILE A 99 -5.70 3.04 -4.49
N SER A 100 -6.74 2.28 -4.83
CA SER A 100 -7.79 2.76 -5.73
C SER A 100 -8.59 3.95 -5.19
N GLU A 101 -8.72 4.05 -3.87
CA GLU A 101 -9.46 5.14 -3.21
C GLU A 101 -8.64 6.42 -3.04
N ARG A 102 -7.35 6.40 -3.39
CA ARG A 102 -6.39 7.51 -3.21
C ARG A 102 -5.76 7.99 -4.52
N THR A 103 -6.20 7.43 -5.63
CA THR A 103 -5.63 7.67 -6.96
C THR A 103 -6.75 8.03 -7.93
N PRO A 104 -6.50 8.95 -8.89
CA PRO A 104 -7.47 9.32 -9.90
C PRO A 104 -8.07 8.10 -10.61
N SER A 105 -9.33 8.20 -11.01
CA SER A 105 -9.97 7.21 -11.88
C SER A 105 -9.46 7.36 -13.30
N GLU A 106 -9.32 6.23 -14.01
CA GLU A 106 -8.97 6.21 -15.43
C GLU A 106 -10.00 6.94 -16.31
N LYS A 107 -11.24 7.06 -15.82
CA LYS A 107 -12.35 7.70 -16.54
C LYS A 107 -12.44 9.22 -16.32
N ARG A 108 -11.50 9.81 -15.57
CA ARG A 108 -11.52 11.24 -15.26
C ARG A 108 -11.08 12.05 -16.49
N GLU A 109 -11.81 13.11 -16.83
CA GLU A 109 -11.53 13.91 -18.05
C GLU A 109 -10.16 14.59 -18.00
N ASP A 110 -9.77 15.14 -16.86
CA ASP A 110 -8.50 15.83 -16.60
C ASP A 110 -7.41 14.88 -16.08
N LEU A 111 -7.52 13.56 -16.30
CA LEU A 111 -6.53 12.59 -15.83
C LEU A 111 -5.11 12.91 -16.30
N TRP A 112 -4.93 13.26 -17.57
CA TRP A 112 -3.59 13.48 -18.13
C TRP A 112 -2.91 14.74 -17.59
N GLU A 113 -3.68 15.80 -17.33
CA GLU A 113 -3.19 17.04 -16.72
C GLU A 113 -2.65 16.75 -15.31
N LEU A 114 -3.42 15.99 -14.52
CA LEU A 114 -2.99 15.54 -13.19
C LEU A 114 -1.68 14.73 -13.27
N LEU A 115 -1.61 13.76 -14.17
CA LEU A 115 -0.42 12.92 -14.35
C LEU A 115 0.81 13.78 -14.68
N GLU A 116 0.65 14.77 -15.56
CA GLU A 116 1.70 15.72 -15.93
C GLU A 116 2.16 16.57 -14.74
N GLU A 117 1.25 17.05 -13.88
CA GLU A 117 1.58 17.83 -12.68
C GLU A 117 2.53 17.09 -11.72
N VAL A 118 2.50 15.76 -11.72
CA VAL A 118 3.38 14.90 -10.90
C VAL A 118 4.50 14.25 -11.73
N GLY A 119 4.67 14.65 -12.98
CA GLY A 119 5.72 14.17 -13.88
C GLY A 119 5.54 12.72 -14.33
N LEU A 120 4.32 12.29 -14.58
CA LEU A 120 3.97 10.99 -15.15
C LEU A 120 3.46 11.14 -16.59
N ASP A 121 4.05 10.36 -17.49
CA ASP A 121 3.69 10.25 -18.91
C ASP A 121 2.86 8.97 -19.21
N TYR A 122 2.61 8.14 -18.20
CA TYR A 122 1.72 6.99 -18.26
C TYR A 122 0.89 6.85 -16.98
N TYR A 123 -0.28 6.21 -17.11
CA TYR A 123 -1.18 6.00 -15.97
C TYR A 123 -0.67 4.85 -15.08
N ASP A 124 0.01 5.21 -13.99
CA ASP A 124 0.41 4.30 -12.93
C ASP A 124 -0.09 4.79 -11.58
N ARG A 125 -1.11 4.09 -11.06
CA ARG A 125 -1.77 4.44 -9.80
C ARG A 125 -0.83 4.32 -8.61
N PHE A 126 0.09 3.36 -8.61
CA PHE A 126 0.99 3.21 -7.48
C PHE A 126 2.06 4.31 -7.51
N GLU A 127 2.64 4.57 -8.67
CA GLU A 127 3.61 5.66 -8.83
C GLU A 127 2.99 7.03 -8.54
N TRP A 128 1.74 7.29 -8.97
CA TRP A 128 0.96 8.45 -8.56
C TRP A 128 0.91 8.60 -7.05
N LEU A 129 0.57 7.51 -6.36
CA LEU A 129 0.41 7.49 -4.91
C LEU A 129 1.75 7.76 -4.20
N LEU A 130 2.87 7.32 -4.76
CA LEU A 130 4.20 7.58 -4.21
C LEU A 130 4.70 9.02 -4.45
N ARG A 131 4.09 9.75 -5.38
CA ARG A 131 4.45 11.14 -5.73
C ARG A 131 3.53 12.18 -5.10
N THR A 132 2.45 11.75 -4.46
CA THR A 132 1.43 12.63 -3.90
C THR A 132 1.12 12.26 -2.45
N ASN A 133 0.76 13.25 -1.64
CA ASN A 133 0.29 13.02 -0.27
C ASN A 133 -1.25 12.85 -0.21
N MET A 134 -1.83 12.26 -1.26
CA MET A 134 -3.29 12.09 -1.38
C MET A 134 -3.82 11.16 -0.30
N ARG A 135 -4.95 11.56 0.30
CA ARG A 135 -5.66 10.83 1.35
C ARG A 135 -7.01 10.37 0.84
N CYS A 136 -7.52 9.30 1.43
CA CYS A 136 -8.94 8.97 1.30
C CYS A 136 -9.75 9.88 2.24
N GLY A 137 -10.99 10.21 1.90
CA GLY A 137 -11.83 11.08 2.73
C GLY A 137 -12.22 10.47 4.09
N THR A 138 -11.98 9.19 4.30
CA THR A 138 -12.42 8.41 5.46
C THR A 138 -11.29 7.95 6.38
N ASP A 139 -10.03 8.29 6.06
CA ASP A 139 -8.88 8.03 6.91
C ASP A 139 -7.80 9.13 6.77
N ASN A 140 -6.73 8.97 7.54
CA ASN A 140 -5.61 9.91 7.64
C ASN A 140 -4.30 9.27 7.13
N LEU A 141 -4.40 8.29 6.23
CA LEU A 141 -3.24 7.57 5.72
C LEU A 141 -2.67 8.25 4.46
N ILE A 142 -1.35 8.43 4.44
CA ILE A 142 -0.59 8.81 3.24
C ILE A 142 0.43 7.71 2.91
N VAL A 143 0.97 7.75 1.69
CA VAL A 143 2.08 6.89 1.29
C VAL A 143 3.23 7.78 0.84
N GLU A 144 4.42 7.50 1.33
CA GLU A 144 5.63 8.11 0.82
C GLU A 144 6.50 7.02 0.22
N ARG A 145 7.24 7.34 -0.84
CA ARG A 145 8.22 6.42 -1.40
C ARG A 145 9.15 5.94 -0.30
N ALA A 146 9.31 4.62 -0.19
CA ALA A 146 10.36 4.09 0.65
C ALA A 146 11.68 4.48 0.00
N ASP A 147 12.52 5.22 0.72
CA ASP A 147 13.88 5.45 0.27
C ASP A 147 14.50 4.12 -0.10
N ALA A 148 15.35 4.12 -1.13
CA ALA A 148 16.20 2.98 -1.44
C ALA A 148 17.24 2.83 -0.32
N ALA A 149 16.78 2.44 0.87
CA ALA A 149 17.60 1.82 1.88
C ALA A 149 18.11 0.53 1.24
N GLN A 150 19.34 0.66 0.74
CA GLN A 150 20.25 -0.38 0.32
C GLN A 150 20.08 -1.62 1.19
N ASN A 151 20.07 -2.78 0.54
CA ASN A 151 20.24 -4.08 1.18
C ASN A 151 21.30 -4.06 2.27
#